data_AF-A0A3C0IVV2-F1
#
_entry.id   AF-A0A3C0IVV2-F1
#
_cell.length_a   1.000
_cell.length_b   1.000
_cell.length_c   1.000
_cell.angle_alpha   90.00
_cell.angle_beta   90.00
_cell.angle_gamma   90.00
#
_symmetry.space_group_name_H-M   'P 1'
#
loop_
_entity.id
_entity.type
_entity.pdbx_description
1 polymer ?
#
loop_
_entity_poly.entity_id
_entity_poly.type
_entity_poly.pdbx_seq_one_letter_code
_entity_poly.pdbx_strand_id
1 'polypeptide(L)'
;VVIGRSVDARFTDCSGNSVRGRMGGIIDGVDIHLSGTDRITGRCGGPVIGFDADLSIEDGQMTGRLGGVVAGHSVSLTVAEDLPYVVSALVAVITYQYYLIAQRNSSSSGGGGRHSGRGS
;
A
#
# COMPACT_ATOMS: atom_id res chain seq x y z
N VAL A 1 -20.13 -7.94 -17.03
CA VAL A 1 -18.85 -7.20 -17.01
C VAL A 1 -18.11 -7.60 -15.75
N VAL A 2 -17.03 -8.36 -15.85
CA VAL A 2 -16.17 -8.62 -14.69
C VAL A 2 -15.36 -7.35 -14.46
N ILE A 3 -15.74 -6.53 -13.49
CA ILE A 3 -14.94 -5.37 -13.08
C ILE A 3 -13.83 -5.93 -12.18
N GLY A 4 -12.82 -6.53 -12.80
CA GLY A 4 -11.60 -6.97 -12.11
C GLY A 4 -10.71 -5.77 -11.78
N ARG A 5 -9.97 -5.84 -10.67
CA ARG A 5 -8.85 -4.92 -10.42
C ARG A 5 -7.62 -5.46 -11.16
N SER A 6 -6.96 -4.63 -11.95
CA SER A 6 -5.74 -4.96 -12.67
C SER A 6 -4.52 -4.37 -11.97
N VAL A 7 -3.37 -5.04 -12.10
CA VAL A 7 -2.08 -4.51 -11.65
C VAL A 7 -1.11 -4.59 -12.82
N ASP A 8 -0.60 -3.46 -13.27
CA ASP A 8 0.50 -3.36 -14.23
C ASP A 8 1.71 -2.79 -13.47
N ALA A 9 2.88 -3.41 -13.61
CA ALA A 9 4.12 -2.91 -13.01
C ALA A 9 5.27 -3.14 -13.98
N ARG A 10 6.12 -2.13 -14.15
CA ARG A 10 7.24 -2.11 -15.08
C ARG A 10 8.47 -1.57 -14.38
N PHE A 11 9.59 -2.27 -14.56
CA PHE A 11 10.89 -1.74 -14.17
C PHE A 11 11.20 -0.54 -15.06
N THR A 12 11.61 0.56 -14.44
CA THR A 12 11.86 1.83 -15.14
C THR A 12 13.34 1.97 -15.53
N ASP A 13 14.22 1.18 -14.92
CA ASP A 13 15.66 1.21 -15.14
C ASP A 13 16.21 -0.21 -15.37
N CYS A 14 17.32 -0.30 -16.12
CA CYS A 14 18.04 -1.55 -16.38
C CYS A 14 18.71 -2.13 -15.11
N SER A 15 18.92 -1.30 -14.08
CA SER A 15 19.36 -1.73 -12.75
C SER A 15 18.30 -2.56 -12.00
N GLY A 16 17.03 -2.46 -12.37
CA GLY A 16 15.93 -3.11 -11.65
C GLY A 16 15.66 -2.49 -10.27
N ASN A 17 16.19 -1.30 -9.98
CA ASN A 17 16.01 -0.62 -8.69
C ASN A 17 14.86 0.38 -8.65
N SER A 18 14.18 0.59 -9.77
CA SER A 18 13.01 1.45 -9.86
C SER A 18 11.88 0.71 -10.54
N VAL A 19 10.70 0.71 -9.92
CA VAL A 19 9.49 0.15 -10.49
C VAL A 19 8.40 1.20 -10.51
N ARG A 20 7.71 1.27 -11.65
CA ARG A 20 6.52 2.09 -11.81
C ARG A 20 5.38 1.17 -12.17
N GLY A 21 4.25 1.32 -11.49
CA GLY A 21 3.07 0.51 -11.76
C GLY A 21 1.79 1.31 -11.66
N ARG A 22 0.69 0.66 -12.01
CA ARG A 22 -0.67 1.14 -11.81
C ARG A 22 -1.53 -0.02 -11.32
N MET A 23 -2.28 0.23 -10.25
CA MET A 23 -3.07 -0.78 -9.57
C MET A 23 -4.52 -0.31 -9.43
N GLY A 24 -5.49 -1.13 -9.84
CA GLY A 24 -6.92 -0.83 -9.70
C GLY A 24 -7.72 -1.01 -10.98
N GLY A 25 -8.90 -0.39 -11.02
CA GLY A 25 -9.78 -0.37 -12.19
C GLY A 25 -9.46 0.80 -13.12
N ILE A 26 -10.12 0.84 -14.28
CA ILE A 26 -9.93 1.91 -15.28
C ILE A 26 -10.14 3.31 -14.66
N ILE A 27 -11.08 3.42 -13.72
CA ILE A 27 -11.57 4.68 -13.12
C ILE A 27 -10.88 5.02 -11.78
N ASP A 28 -10.52 4.03 -10.96
CA ASP A 28 -9.94 4.22 -9.61
C ASP A 28 -8.51 3.64 -9.53
N GLY A 29 -7.73 3.84 -10.59
CA GLY A 29 -6.36 3.35 -10.67
C GLY A 29 -5.39 4.20 -9.85
N VAL A 30 -4.59 3.55 -9.01
CA VAL A 30 -3.54 4.12 -8.17
C VAL A 30 -2.21 3.93 -8.87
N ASP A 31 -1.50 5.01 -9.15
CA ASP A 31 -0.13 4.94 -9.69
C ASP A 31 0.85 4.62 -8.57
N ILE A 32 1.80 3.74 -8.83
CA ILE A 32 2.83 3.30 -7.88
C ILE A 32 4.17 3.71 -8.46
N HIS A 33 4.97 4.41 -7.67
CA HIS A 33 6.34 4.73 -8.02
C HIS A 33 7.23 4.41 -6.84
N LEU A 34 8.11 3.41 -7.01
CA LEU A 34 9.09 3.00 -6.00
C LEU A 34 10.48 3.03 -6.61
N SER A 35 11.46 3.50 -5.85
CA SER A 35 12.85 3.55 -6.27
C SER A 35 13.79 3.37 -5.08
N GLY A 36 14.83 2.57 -5.28
CA GLY A 36 15.89 2.36 -4.28
C GLY A 36 16.58 1.01 -4.39
N THR A 37 17.68 0.87 -3.66
CA THR A 37 18.45 -0.37 -3.51
C THR A 37 18.24 -0.94 -2.11
N ASP A 38 18.93 -0.36 -1.14
CA ASP A 38 18.93 -0.74 0.27
C ASP A 38 17.84 0.00 1.05
N ARG A 39 17.50 1.21 0.62
CA ARG A 39 16.33 1.95 1.08
C ARG A 39 15.43 2.26 -0.10
N ILE A 40 14.22 1.74 -0.06
CA ILE A 40 13.20 1.93 -1.08
C ILE A 40 12.21 2.98 -0.62
N THR A 41 12.16 4.08 -1.37
CA THR A 41 11.23 5.17 -1.14
C THR A 41 10.31 5.33 -2.34
N GLY A 42 9.13 5.88 -2.12
CA GLY A 42 8.21 6.10 -3.21
C GLY A 42 6.87 6.67 -2.81
N ARG A 43 6.06 6.99 -3.81
CA ARG A 43 4.71 7.52 -3.63
C ARG A 43 3.72 6.68 -4.40
N CYS A 44 2.63 6.32 -3.73
CA CYS A 44 1.56 5.51 -4.27
C CYS A 44 0.25 6.30 -4.23
N GLY A 45 -0.34 6.55 -5.40
CA GLY A 45 -1.61 7.25 -5.58
C GLY A 45 -1.48 8.57 -6.33
N GLY A 46 -2.61 9.29 -6.37
CA GLY A 46 -2.71 10.57 -7.04
C GLY A 46 -2.17 11.72 -6.19
N PRO A 47 -2.07 12.94 -6.76
CA PRO A 47 -1.59 14.12 -6.06
C PRO A 47 -2.38 14.44 -4.78
N VAL A 48 -3.68 14.12 -4.77
CA VAL A 48 -4.61 14.45 -3.68
C VAL A 48 -4.84 13.28 -2.72
N ILE A 49 -4.90 12.04 -3.21
CA ILE A 49 -5.13 10.84 -2.40
C ILE A 49 -4.02 9.83 -2.71
N GLY A 50 -3.17 9.58 -1.72
CA GLY A 50 -2.05 8.66 -1.82
C GLY A 50 -1.36 8.44 -0.48
N PHE A 51 -0.36 7.57 -0.49
CA PHE A 51 0.52 7.31 0.63
C PHE A 51 1.96 7.23 0.15
N ASP A 52 2.88 7.49 1.07
CA ASP A 52 4.31 7.36 0.82
C ASP A 52 4.79 6.01 1.35
N ALA A 53 5.79 5.46 0.69
CA ALA A 53 6.49 4.25 1.10
C ALA A 53 7.91 4.64 1.49
N ASP A 54 8.33 4.26 2.69
CA ASP A 54 9.71 4.40 3.16
C ASP A 54 10.11 3.09 3.83
N LEU A 55 10.89 2.28 3.12
CA LEU A 55 11.27 0.92 3.50
C LEU A 55 12.80 0.82 3.48
N SER A 56 13.39 0.30 4.54
CA SER A 56 14.82 -0.02 4.66
C SER A 56 15.00 -1.53 4.66
N ILE A 57 16.00 -2.02 3.96
CA ILE A 57 16.41 -3.42 3.97
C ILE A 57 17.71 -3.52 4.77
N GLU A 58 17.70 -4.32 5.83
CA GLU A 58 18.89 -4.65 6.61
C GLU A 58 18.89 -6.15 6.90
N ASP A 59 20.01 -6.84 6.65
CA ASP A 59 20.19 -8.27 6.93
C ASP A 59 19.07 -9.18 6.38
N GLY A 60 18.58 -8.90 5.16
CA GLY A 60 17.49 -9.65 4.54
C GLY A 60 16.11 -9.41 5.17
N GLN A 61 15.97 -8.42 6.04
CA GLN A 61 14.72 -7.96 6.60
C GLN A 61 14.37 -6.58 6.07
N MET A 62 13.16 -6.43 5.53
CA MET A 62 12.64 -5.16 5.08
C MET A 62 11.69 -4.61 6.13
N THR A 63 12.04 -3.46 6.69
CA THR A 63 11.23 -2.75 7.67
C THR A 63 10.98 -1.32 7.23
N GLY A 64 9.90 -0.71 7.69
CA GLY A 64 9.65 0.69 7.39
C GLY A 64 8.22 1.12 7.63
N ARG A 65 7.82 2.22 6.98
CA ARG A 65 6.51 2.84 7.14
C ARG A 65 5.84 3.05 5.79
N LEU A 66 4.59 2.60 5.69
CA LEU A 66 3.70 2.86 4.56
C LEU A 66 2.54 3.75 5.02
N GLY A 67 2.36 4.91 4.39
CA GLY A 67 1.31 5.85 4.79
C GLY A 67 1.64 7.31 4.51
N GLY A 68 0.74 8.19 4.91
CA GLY A 68 0.97 9.63 4.94
C GLY A 68 1.47 10.10 6.31
N VAL A 69 1.75 11.40 6.40
CA VAL A 69 2.19 12.09 7.63
C VAL A 69 1.18 11.89 8.78
N VAL A 70 -0.12 11.87 8.47
CA VAL A 70 -1.20 11.79 9.47
C VAL A 70 -1.58 10.34 9.82
N ALA A 71 -1.52 9.43 8.86
CA ALA A 71 -1.91 8.03 9.05
C ALA A 71 -0.98 7.11 8.27
N GLY A 72 -0.40 6.13 8.94
CA GLY A 72 0.47 5.14 8.32
C GLY A 72 0.76 3.97 9.24
N HIS A 73 1.17 2.87 8.64
CA HIS A 73 1.45 1.61 9.31
C HIS A 73 2.93 1.25 9.17
N SER A 74 3.49 0.73 10.25
CA SER A 74 4.80 0.09 10.20
C SER A 74 4.66 -1.27 9.55
N VAL A 75 5.57 -1.58 8.65
CA VAL A 75 5.64 -2.86 7.94
C VAL A 75 6.98 -3.50 8.25
N SER A 76 6.96 -4.79 8.51
CA SER A 76 8.15 -5.62 8.62
C SER A 76 7.88 -6.93 7.88
N LEU A 77 8.78 -7.28 6.97
CA LEU A 77 8.70 -8.50 6.18
C LEU A 77 10.11 -9.05 5.96
N THR A 78 10.23 -10.37 5.95
CA THR A 78 11.47 -11.05 5.59
C THR A 78 11.58 -11.11 4.07
N VAL A 79 12.73 -10.69 3.54
CA VAL A 79 13.00 -10.69 2.10
C VAL A 79 13.73 -11.98 1.74
N ALA A 80 13.26 -12.66 0.68
CA ALA A 80 13.98 -13.78 0.11
C ALA A 80 15.22 -13.30 -0.64
N GLU A 81 16.34 -14.00 -0.49
CA GLU A 81 17.63 -13.62 -1.11
C GLU A 81 17.61 -13.73 -2.65
N ASP A 82 16.71 -14.54 -3.21
CA ASP A 82 16.57 -14.76 -4.66
C ASP A 82 15.73 -13.65 -5.36
N LEU A 83 15.08 -12.78 -4.59
CA LEU A 83 14.14 -11.79 -5.12
C LEU A 83 14.74 -10.36 -5.08
N PRO A 84 14.64 -9.58 -6.17
CA PRO A 84 15.04 -8.18 -6.12
C PRO A 84 14.27 -7.42 -5.04
N TYR A 85 14.96 -6.62 -4.22
CA TYR A 85 14.34 -5.90 -3.10
C TYR A 85 13.18 -5.00 -3.51
N VAL A 86 13.22 -4.44 -4.72
CA VAL A 86 12.11 -3.63 -5.26
C VAL A 86 10.82 -4.43 -5.45
N VAL A 87 10.92 -5.73 -5.74
CA VAL A 87 9.76 -6.62 -5.90
C VAL A 87 9.14 -6.90 -4.53
N SER A 88 9.97 -7.15 -3.51
CA SER A 88 9.52 -7.30 -2.13
C SER A 88 8.80 -6.04 -1.63
N ALA A 89 9.35 -4.86 -1.92
CA ALA A 89 8.71 -3.59 -1.61
C ALA A 89 7.39 -3.42 -2.36
N LEU A 90 7.33 -3.81 -3.64
CA LEU A 90 6.09 -3.77 -4.42
C LEU A 90 5.02 -4.62 -3.72
N VAL A 91 5.31 -5.88 -3.36
CA VAL A 91 4.39 -6.78 -2.66
C VAL A 91 3.89 -6.19 -1.34
N ALA A 92 4.77 -5.55 -0.57
CA ALA A 92 4.40 -4.85 0.67
C ALA A 92 3.36 -3.75 0.40
N VAL A 93 3.60 -2.94 -0.64
CA VAL A 93 2.71 -1.86 -1.09
C VAL A 93 1.37 -2.40 -1.59
N ILE A 94 1.37 -3.48 -2.39
CA ILE A 94 0.12 -4.13 -2.87
C ILE A 94 -0.71 -4.61 -1.67
N THR A 95 -0.06 -5.32 -0.74
CA THR A 95 -0.69 -5.88 0.45
C THR A 95 -1.30 -4.77 1.31
N TYR A 96 -0.54 -3.69 1.53
CA TYR A 96 -1.02 -2.53 2.28
C TYR A 96 -2.20 -1.85 1.59
N GLN A 97 -2.15 -1.67 0.27
CA GLN A 97 -3.25 -1.09 -0.48
C GLN A 97 -4.52 -1.95 -0.39
N TYR A 98 -4.39 -3.28 -0.46
CA TYR A 98 -5.51 -4.21 -0.29
C TYR A 98 -6.08 -4.15 1.13
N TYR A 99 -5.22 -4.09 2.15
CA TYR A 99 -5.61 -3.93 3.54
C TYR A 99 -6.42 -2.64 3.75
N LEU A 100 -5.96 -1.51 3.21
CA LEU A 100 -6.69 -0.25 3.29
C LEU A 100 -8.07 -0.33 2.60
N ILE A 101 -8.18 -1.04 1.47
CA ILE A 101 -9.47 -1.24 0.79
C ILE A 101 -10.41 -2.10 1.66
N ALA A 102 -9.90 -3.19 2.25
CA ALA A 102 -10.68 -4.04 3.14
C ALA A 102 -11.14 -3.30 4.40
N GLN A 103 -10.29 -2.45 4.97
CA GLN A 103 -10.63 -1.62 6.13
C GLN A 103 -11.65 -0.53 5.79
N ARG A 104 -11.55 0.13 4.62
CA ARG A 104 -12.58 1.10 4.17
C ARG A 104 -13.97 0.48 4.08
N ASN A 105 -14.06 -0.80 3.75
CA ASN A 105 -15.34 -1.51 3.71
C ASN A 105 -15.91 -1.83 5.10
N SER A 106 -15.12 -1.66 6.17
CA SER A 106 -15.50 -2.05 7.54
C SER A 106 -15.92 -0.86 8.41
N SER A 107 -15.82 0.38 7.91
CA SER A 107 -16.32 1.59 8.58
C SER A 107 -17.84 1.79 8.34
N SER A 108 -18.65 0.84 8.83
CA SER A 108 -20.10 1.00 8.99
C SER A 108 -20.59 0.30 10.25
N SER A 109 -20.21 0.79 11.42
CA SER A 109 -20.92 0.49 12.68
C SER A 109 -20.57 1.52 13.75
N GLY A 110 -21.58 2.29 14.16
CA GLY A 110 -21.45 3.31 15.20
C GLY A 110 -22.59 4.32 15.28
N GLY A 111 -23.77 4.02 14.71
CA GLY A 111 -24.98 4.80 14.98
C GLY A 111 -25.55 4.41 16.34
N GLY A 112 -25.31 5.24 17.35
CA GLY A 112 -25.71 4.98 18.73
C GLY A 112 -27.22 4.85 18.92
N GLY A 113 -27.69 3.63 19.19
CA GLY A 113 -29.00 3.37 19.75
C GLY A 113 -28.99 3.63 21.26
N ARG A 114 -29.40 4.83 21.68
CA ARG A 114 -29.75 5.09 23.10
C ARG A 114 -31.26 4.92 23.26
N HIS A 115 -31.66 3.72 23.68
CA HIS A 115 -32.98 3.50 24.26
C HIS A 115 -33.03 4.25 25.61
N SER A 116 -34.04 5.09 25.80
CA SER A 116 -34.44 5.57 27.12
C SER A 116 -35.93 5.28 27.28
N GLY A 117 -36.22 4.15 27.90
CA GLY A 117 -37.57 3.84 28.35
C GLY A 117 -37.82 4.62 29.63
N ARG A 118 -38.71 5.62 29.57
CA ARG A 118 -39.32 6.22 30.74
C ARG A 118 -40.64 5.49 30.99
N GLY A 119 -40.67 4.72 32.08
CA GLY A 119 -41.89 4.15 32.62
C GLY A 119 -42.80 5.25 33.16
N SER A 120 -44.10 5.06 32.94
CA SER A 120 -45.20 5.82 33.53
C SER A 120 -45.88 4.96 34.59
#